data_AF-A0A9P6GYF8-F1
#
_entry.id   AF-A0A9P6GYF8-F1
#
_cell.length_a   1.000
_cell.length_b   1.000
_cell.length_c   1.000
_cell.angle_alpha   90.00
_cell.angle_beta   90.00
_cell.angle_gamma   90.00
#
_symmetry.space_group_name_H-M   'P 1'
#
loop_
_entity.id
_entity.type
_entity.pdbx_description
1 polymer ?
#
loop_
_entity_poly.entity_id
_entity_poly.type
_entity_poly.pdbx_seq_one_letter_code
_entity_poly.pdbx_strand_id
1 'polypeptide(L)'
;MSSFTQTEETKFIKFYYDLLCNDISRLSALYSQDYKCHVARENHDHLKHTSVKACLTKPVFKILISSISPLEIEQGLFVVNVVGQIVYVDRTQHRISHQFVLKKTAEYKILSEIFTILDEEIIYDAYDTRICISNPKKEFLQVVQDVSKHVTVETVEQKGSRFLVKINRQSNISYEELRNRIEAEGYKFEKII
;
A
#
# COMPACT_ATOMS: atom_id res chain seq x y z
N MET A 1 19.69 25.85 7.89
CA MET A 1 18.66 24.81 8.05
C MET A 1 17.30 25.50 8.02
N SER A 2 16.58 25.47 6.91
CA SER A 2 15.22 26.00 6.85
C SER A 2 14.30 25.04 7.60
N SER A 3 13.85 25.41 8.79
CA SER A 3 12.71 24.73 9.41
C SER A 3 11.52 24.96 8.49
N PHE A 4 11.07 23.94 7.78
CA PHE A 4 9.80 24.01 7.05
C PHE A 4 8.70 24.23 8.09
N THR A 5 8.27 25.48 8.24
CA THR A 5 7.13 25.84 9.09
C THR A 5 5.91 25.10 8.56
N GLN A 6 5.30 24.27 9.41
CA GLN A 6 4.08 23.55 9.08
C GLN A 6 2.97 24.55 8.75
N THR A 7 2.23 24.27 7.67
CA THR A 7 1.09 25.10 7.28
C THR A 7 -0.01 25.02 8.32
N GLU A 8 -0.89 26.02 8.36
CA GLU A 8 -2.00 26.06 9.33
C GLU A 8 -2.98 24.89 9.13
N GLU A 9 -3.19 24.45 7.89
CA GLU A 9 -4.00 23.28 7.55
C GLU A 9 -3.38 22.01 8.14
N THR A 10 -2.06 21.88 8.04
CA THR A 10 -1.33 20.74 8.62
C THR A 10 -1.50 20.69 10.14
N LYS A 11 -1.44 21.86 10.80
CA LYS A 11 -1.69 21.95 12.26
C LYS A 11 -3.13 21.59 12.60
N PHE A 12 -4.10 22.08 11.82
CA PHE A 12 -5.51 21.77 12.00
C PHE A 12 -5.79 20.26 11.87
N ILE A 13 -5.25 19.60 10.84
CA ILE A 13 -5.41 18.16 10.65
C ILE A 13 -4.79 17.36 11.80
N LYS A 14 -3.62 17.77 12.30
CA LYS A 14 -3.01 17.12 13.47
C LYS A 14 -3.86 17.29 14.72
N PHE A 15 -4.44 18.47 14.93
CA PHE A 15 -5.37 18.72 16.02
C PHE A 15 -6.65 17.89 15.89
N TYR A 16 -7.20 17.73 14.69
CA TYR A 16 -8.32 16.82 14.44
C TYR A 16 -8.00 15.39 14.90
N TYR A 17 -6.83 14.86 14.51
CA TYR A 17 -6.42 13.50 14.89
C TYR A 17 -6.08 13.35 16.37
N ASP A 18 -5.56 14.41 16.99
CA ASP A 18 -5.38 14.46 18.45
C ASP A 18 -6.73 14.31 19.17
N LEU A 19 -7.75 15.06 18.76
CA LEU A 19 -9.11 14.91 19.29
C LEU A 19 -9.67 13.52 18.99
N LEU A 20 -9.43 12.95 17.81
CA LEU A 20 -9.90 11.61 17.47
C LEU A 20 -9.33 10.53 18.42
N CYS A 21 -8.09 10.70 18.89
CA CYS A 21 -7.45 9.77 19.83
C CYS A 21 -7.85 10.05 21.29
N ASN A 22 -7.91 11.33 21.68
CA ASN A 22 -7.95 11.74 23.09
C ASN A 22 -9.31 12.27 23.56
N ASP A 23 -10.10 12.89 22.68
CA ASP A 23 -11.40 13.47 23.04
C ASP A 23 -12.34 13.59 21.83
N ILE A 24 -12.89 12.44 21.42
CA ILE A 24 -13.76 12.34 20.26
C ILE A 24 -15.07 13.16 20.39
N SER A 25 -15.44 13.53 21.62
CA SER A 25 -16.66 14.30 21.89
C SER A 25 -16.57 15.72 21.34
N ARG A 26 -15.35 16.26 21.21
CA ARG A 26 -15.09 17.62 20.74
C ARG A 26 -14.98 17.76 19.23
N LEU A 27 -14.91 16.65 18.48
CA LEU A 27 -14.81 16.69 17.02
C LEU A 27 -15.98 17.40 16.36
N SER A 28 -17.18 17.33 16.93
CA SER A 28 -18.36 17.98 16.37
C SER A 28 -18.22 19.50 16.24
N ALA A 29 -17.35 20.12 17.05
CA ALA A 29 -17.07 21.56 16.96
C ALA A 29 -16.27 21.93 15.70
N LEU A 30 -15.61 20.97 15.05
CA LEU A 30 -14.83 21.18 13.82
C LEU A 30 -15.67 21.10 12.55
N TYR A 31 -16.87 20.52 12.61
CA TYR A 31 -17.75 20.34 11.45
C TYR A 31 -18.57 21.60 11.16
N SER A 32 -18.82 21.87 9.88
CA SER A 32 -19.81 22.87 9.47
C SER A 32 -21.24 22.35 9.69
N GLN A 33 -22.22 23.26 9.64
CA GLN A 33 -23.64 22.87 9.80
C GLN A 33 -24.13 21.96 8.66
N ASP A 34 -23.57 22.13 7.47
CA ASP A 34 -23.88 21.37 6.24
C ASP A 34 -22.90 20.22 5.98
N TYR A 35 -22.18 19.79 7.03
CA TYR A 35 -21.13 18.79 6.93
C TYR A 35 -21.60 17.46 6.30
N LYS A 36 -20.75 16.91 5.42
CA LYS A 36 -20.98 15.62 4.76
C LYS A 36 -19.84 14.65 5.03
N CYS A 37 -20.18 13.46 5.51
CA CYS A 37 -19.23 12.37 5.66
C CYS A 37 -19.48 11.29 4.61
N HIS A 38 -18.40 10.77 4.04
CA HIS A 38 -18.42 9.50 3.33
C HIS A 38 -17.39 8.56 3.95
N VAL A 39 -17.83 7.35 4.30
CA VAL A 39 -16.93 6.31 4.79
C VAL A 39 -16.96 5.16 3.80
N ALA A 40 -15.78 4.73 3.37
CA ALA A 40 -15.61 3.62 2.46
C ALA A 40 -14.59 2.62 3.02
N ARG A 41 -14.69 1.39 2.53
CA ARG A 41 -13.66 0.38 2.68
C ARG A 41 -13.27 -0.05 1.28
N GLU A 42 -11.98 -0.10 1.00
CA GLU A 42 -11.46 -0.49 -0.30
C GLU A 42 -12.09 -1.82 -0.76
N ASN A 43 -12.52 -1.88 -2.02
CA ASN A 43 -13.14 -3.05 -2.65
C ASN A 43 -14.43 -3.59 -2.00
N HIS A 44 -15.07 -2.81 -1.12
CA HIS A 44 -16.37 -3.14 -0.54
C HIS A 44 -17.40 -2.06 -0.83
N ASP A 45 -18.67 -2.45 -0.83
CA ASP A 45 -19.78 -1.51 -0.97
C ASP A 45 -19.72 -0.39 0.09
N HIS A 46 -20.15 0.80 -0.32
CA HIS A 46 -20.14 1.99 0.52
C HIS A 46 -20.86 1.77 1.86
N LEU A 47 -20.13 1.93 2.96
CA LEU A 47 -20.72 1.95 4.28
C LEU A 47 -21.32 3.34 4.54
N LYS A 48 -22.65 3.45 4.53
CA LYS A 48 -23.32 4.71 4.86
C LYS A 48 -23.18 5.03 6.36
N HIS A 49 -22.05 5.63 6.73
CA HIS A 49 -21.86 6.22 8.05
C HIS A 49 -22.10 7.74 8.01
N THR A 50 -22.70 8.27 9.07
CA THR A 50 -22.98 9.71 9.22
C THR A 50 -21.78 10.50 9.75
N SER A 51 -20.72 9.82 10.20
CA SER A 51 -19.47 10.42 10.69
C SER A 51 -18.35 9.37 10.75
N VAL A 52 -17.09 9.82 10.75
CA VAL A 52 -15.93 8.95 11.00
C VAL A 52 -16.02 8.24 12.36
N LYS A 53 -16.53 8.92 13.38
CA LYS A 53 -16.80 8.33 14.71
C LYS A 53 -17.67 7.07 14.62
N ALA A 54 -18.68 7.07 13.76
CA ALA A 54 -19.58 5.92 13.62
C ALA A 54 -18.93 4.72 12.91
N CYS A 55 -17.84 4.94 12.17
CA CYS A 55 -17.05 3.88 11.53
C CYS A 55 -16.06 3.22 12.51
N LEU A 56 -15.50 3.99 13.44
CA LEU A 56 -14.51 3.50 14.39
C LEU A 56 -15.19 2.67 15.48
N THR A 57 -15.22 1.35 15.30
CA THR A 57 -15.82 0.40 16.24
C THR A 57 -14.98 0.18 17.51
N LYS A 58 -13.74 0.68 17.53
CA LYS A 58 -12.77 0.49 18.61
C LYS A 58 -12.08 1.82 18.96
N PRO A 59 -11.65 2.01 20.22
CA PRO A 59 -10.85 3.17 20.60
C PRO A 59 -9.52 3.22 19.83
N VAL A 60 -9.19 4.40 19.31
CA VAL A 60 -7.92 4.66 18.61
C VAL A 60 -6.84 4.97 19.64
N PHE A 61 -5.71 4.25 19.56
CA PHE A 61 -4.55 4.50 20.41
C PHE A 61 -3.63 5.58 19.84
N LYS A 62 -3.34 5.51 18.54
CA LYS A 62 -2.54 6.52 17.83
C LYS A 62 -2.79 6.47 16.33
N ILE A 63 -2.43 7.56 15.66
CA ILE A 63 -2.48 7.69 14.21
C ILE A 63 -1.09 8.01 13.70
N LEU A 64 -0.60 7.17 12.79
CA LEU A 64 0.68 7.34 12.12
C LEU A 64 0.40 8.00 10.77
N ILE A 65 0.93 9.21 10.55
CA ILE A 65 0.67 9.96 9.32
C ILE A 65 1.87 9.80 8.39
N SER A 66 1.64 9.22 7.21
CA SER A 66 2.65 9.04 6.17
C SER A 66 2.75 10.26 5.27
N SER A 67 1.62 10.92 4.98
CA SER A 67 1.57 12.12 4.16
C SER A 67 0.39 13.02 4.53
N ILE A 68 0.61 14.34 4.46
CA ILE A 68 -0.44 15.37 4.46
C ILE A 68 -0.14 16.27 3.27
N SER A 69 -1.13 16.47 2.41
CA SER A 69 -1.00 17.29 1.21
C SER A 69 -2.18 18.25 1.11
N PRO A 70 -2.06 19.47 1.67
CA PRO A 70 -3.06 20.52 1.51
C PRO A 70 -2.91 21.21 0.15
N LEU A 71 -4.04 21.53 -0.46
CA LEU A 71 -4.15 22.31 -1.69
C LEU A 71 -5.27 23.32 -1.53
N GLU A 72 -4.97 24.61 -1.69
CA GLU A 72 -6.01 25.64 -1.81
C GLU A 72 -6.62 25.57 -3.21
N ILE A 73 -7.93 25.37 -3.28
CA ILE A 73 -8.66 25.26 -4.56
C ILE A 73 -9.39 26.56 -4.92
N GLU A 74 -9.83 27.30 -3.90
CA GLU A 74 -10.40 28.64 -4.01
C GLU A 74 -10.01 29.40 -2.73
N GLN A 75 -10.18 30.73 -2.71
CA GLN A 75 -9.76 31.54 -1.57
C GLN A 75 -10.37 31.05 -0.24
N GLY A 76 -9.51 30.57 0.65
CA GLY A 76 -9.92 30.02 1.95
C GLY A 76 -10.58 28.65 1.88
N LEU A 77 -10.63 27.99 0.73
CA LEU A 77 -11.18 26.64 0.53
C LEU A 77 -10.05 25.68 0.17
N PHE A 78 -9.87 24.65 0.99
CA PHE A 78 -8.75 23.71 0.87
C PHE A 78 -9.25 22.29 0.72
N VAL A 79 -8.58 21.54 -0.15
CA VAL A 79 -8.63 20.07 -0.14
C VAL A 79 -7.38 19.57 0.56
N VAL A 80 -7.53 18.73 1.57
CA VAL A 80 -6.40 18.14 2.29
C VAL A 80 -6.48 16.64 2.18
N ASN A 81 -5.45 16.04 1.58
CA ASN A 81 -5.31 14.60 1.51
C ASN A 81 -4.38 14.11 2.61
N VAL A 82 -4.79 13.07 3.33
CA VAL A 82 -4.00 12.41 4.35
C VAL A 82 -3.90 10.93 4.03
N VAL A 83 -2.68 10.42 4.03
CA VAL A 83 -2.42 8.97 4.00
C VAL A 83 -1.75 8.60 5.31
N GLY A 84 -2.25 7.56 5.95
CA GLY A 84 -1.72 7.14 7.23
C GLY A 84 -2.19 5.76 7.66
N GLN A 85 -2.09 5.51 8.95
CA GLN A 85 -2.46 4.26 9.59
C GLN A 85 -3.06 4.55 10.97
N ILE A 86 -4.21 3.94 11.24
CA ILE A 86 -4.82 3.92 12.56
C ILE A 86 -4.31 2.70 13.30
N VAL A 87 -3.91 2.90 14.55
CA VAL A 87 -3.56 1.85 15.50
C VAL A 87 -4.58 1.90 16.64
N TYR A 88 -5.31 0.80 16.84
CA TYR A 88 -6.32 0.67 17.89
C TYR A 88 -5.69 0.20 19.20
N VAL A 89 -6.42 0.34 20.31
CA VAL A 89 -5.96 -0.09 21.65
C VAL A 89 -5.67 -1.59 21.72
N ASP A 90 -6.39 -2.41 20.97
CA ASP A 90 -6.16 -3.86 20.85
C ASP A 90 -4.99 -4.23 19.93
N ARG A 91 -4.23 -3.22 19.47
CA ARG A 91 -3.10 -3.33 18.54
C ARG A 91 -3.45 -3.74 17.12
N THR A 92 -4.73 -3.88 16.79
CA THR A 92 -5.13 -3.98 15.38
C THR A 92 -4.80 -2.68 14.66
N GLN A 93 -4.51 -2.78 13.37
CA GLN A 93 -4.06 -1.63 12.57
C GLN A 93 -4.71 -1.66 11.19
N HIS A 94 -5.05 -0.48 10.70
CA HIS A 94 -5.63 -0.29 9.38
C HIS A 94 -5.00 0.91 8.70
N ARG A 95 -4.62 0.76 7.43
CA ARG A 95 -4.20 1.89 6.60
C ARG A 95 -5.43 2.72 6.20
N ILE A 96 -5.23 4.01 6.07
CA ILE A 96 -6.29 4.95 5.74
C ILE A 96 -5.86 5.93 4.66
N SER A 97 -6.85 6.30 3.84
CA SER A 97 -6.84 7.52 3.04
C SER A 97 -7.97 8.40 3.55
N HIS A 98 -7.66 9.64 3.94
CA HIS A 98 -8.64 10.57 4.48
C HIS A 98 -8.53 11.91 3.76
N GLN A 99 -9.59 12.28 3.07
CA GLN A 99 -9.68 13.53 2.33
C GLN A 99 -10.61 14.47 3.08
N PHE A 100 -10.20 15.73 3.20
CA PHE A 100 -10.98 16.78 3.83
C PHE A 100 -11.22 17.92 2.84
N VAL A 101 -12.42 18.50 2.87
CA VAL A 101 -12.68 19.83 2.33
C VAL A 101 -12.82 20.78 3.51
N LEU A 102 -11.86 21.70 3.63
CA LEU A 102 -11.80 22.67 4.72
C LEU A 102 -12.15 24.06 4.21
N LYS A 103 -12.90 24.82 4.99
CA LYS A 103 -13.14 26.25 4.77
C LYS A 103 -12.55 27.05 5.91
N LYS A 104 -11.67 27.99 5.57
CA LYS A 104 -11.10 28.98 6.48
C LYS A 104 -11.97 30.22 6.47
N THR A 105 -12.64 30.48 7.60
CA THR A 105 -13.29 31.77 7.86
C THR A 105 -12.48 32.48 8.95
N ALA A 106 -12.94 32.48 10.20
CA ALA A 106 -12.13 32.84 11.37
C ALA A 106 -11.30 31.64 11.88
N GLU A 107 -11.86 30.44 11.77
CA GLU A 107 -11.23 29.16 12.09
C GLU A 107 -11.48 28.20 10.92
N TYR A 108 -10.74 27.09 10.86
CA TYR A 108 -11.03 26.03 9.90
C TYR A 108 -12.28 25.25 10.34
N LYS A 109 -13.17 25.01 9.37
CA LYS A 109 -14.29 24.08 9.50
C LYS A 109 -14.22 23.03 8.40
N ILE A 110 -14.62 21.81 8.72
CA ILE A 110 -14.70 20.69 7.77
C ILE A 110 -16.10 20.74 7.12
N LEU A 111 -16.13 21.00 5.82
CA LEU A 111 -17.35 20.97 5.00
C LEU A 111 -17.70 19.54 4.60
N SER A 112 -16.68 18.75 4.26
CA SER A 112 -16.86 17.33 3.98
C SER A 112 -15.60 16.55 4.26
N GLU A 113 -15.77 15.26 4.51
CA GLU A 113 -14.67 14.32 4.60
C GLU A 113 -15.00 12.98 3.93
N ILE A 114 -13.98 12.39 3.30
CA ILE A 114 -14.02 11.05 2.72
C ILE A 114 -12.97 10.22 3.45
N PHE A 115 -13.43 9.28 4.27
CA PHE A 115 -12.57 8.40 5.05
C PHE A 115 -12.61 6.99 4.46
N THR A 116 -11.46 6.50 4.00
CA THR A 116 -11.34 5.19 3.35
C THR A 116 -10.40 4.30 4.16
N ILE A 117 -10.89 3.14 4.58
CA ILE A 117 -10.05 2.05 5.09
C ILE A 117 -9.45 1.32 3.89
N LEU A 118 -8.13 1.20 3.85
CA LEU A 118 -7.38 0.55 2.79
C LEU A 118 -7.07 -0.89 3.22
N ASP A 119 -7.47 -1.87 2.40
CA ASP A 119 -7.18 -3.30 2.61
C ASP A 119 -6.02 -3.78 1.71
N GLU A 120 -5.47 -2.89 0.87
CA GLU A 120 -4.42 -3.07 -0.14
C GLU A 120 -4.75 -4.19 -1.14
N GLU A 121 -5.19 -3.82 -2.34
CA GLU A 121 -5.30 -4.78 -3.45
C GLU A 121 -3.96 -5.00 -4.15
N ILE A 122 -3.58 -6.26 -4.33
CA ILE A 122 -2.49 -6.62 -5.24
C ILE A 122 -3.05 -6.63 -6.67
N ILE A 123 -3.02 -5.47 -7.33
CA ILE A 123 -3.54 -5.29 -8.70
C ILE A 123 -2.60 -5.95 -9.74
N TYR A 124 -1.32 -6.11 -9.39
CA TYR A 124 -0.34 -6.77 -10.24
C TYR A 124 0.64 -7.55 -9.38
N ASP A 125 0.63 -8.87 -9.53
CA ASP A 125 1.73 -9.71 -9.12
C ASP A 125 2.76 -9.73 -10.24
N ALA A 126 4.04 -9.59 -9.91
CA ALA A 126 5.08 -9.58 -10.92
C ALA A 126 5.07 -10.94 -11.64
N TYR A 127 4.95 -10.95 -12.98
CA TYR A 127 4.94 -12.18 -13.79
C TYR A 127 5.94 -13.21 -13.23
N ASP A 128 5.41 -14.39 -12.86
CA ASP A 128 6.19 -15.57 -12.51
C ASP A 128 7.32 -15.72 -13.54
N THR A 129 8.57 -15.48 -13.16
CA THR A 129 9.68 -15.68 -14.07
C THR A 129 9.94 -17.18 -14.14
N ARG A 130 9.47 -17.80 -15.22
CA ARG A 130 9.64 -19.24 -15.47
C ARG A 130 10.59 -19.44 -16.63
N ILE A 131 11.53 -20.36 -16.48
CA ILE A 131 12.42 -20.81 -17.54
C ILE A 131 12.18 -22.29 -17.81
N CYS A 132 12.21 -22.70 -19.08
CA CYS A 132 12.24 -24.11 -19.45
C CYS A 132 13.66 -24.48 -19.82
N ILE A 133 14.19 -25.55 -19.22
CA ILE A 133 15.52 -26.05 -19.50
C ILE A 133 15.46 -27.56 -19.74
N SER A 134 16.35 -28.07 -20.58
CA SER A 134 16.39 -29.51 -20.85
C SER A 134 17.81 -30.03 -20.93
N ASN A 135 18.03 -31.18 -20.30
CA ASN A 135 19.26 -31.95 -20.41
C ASN A 135 18.96 -33.42 -20.09
N PRO A 136 19.07 -34.36 -21.05
CA PRO A 136 18.74 -35.77 -20.83
C PRO A 136 19.73 -36.50 -19.90
N LYS A 137 20.86 -35.87 -19.55
CA LYS A 137 21.90 -36.45 -18.69
C LYS A 137 21.86 -35.94 -17.24
N LYS A 138 20.94 -35.03 -16.91
CA LYS A 138 20.88 -34.37 -15.60
C LYS A 138 19.63 -34.80 -14.85
N GLU A 139 19.83 -35.18 -13.60
CA GLU A 139 18.76 -35.57 -12.67
C GLU A 139 18.17 -34.34 -11.97
N PHE A 140 16.93 -34.45 -11.49
CA PHE A 140 16.18 -33.36 -10.86
C PHE A 140 16.99 -32.55 -9.84
N LEU A 141 17.66 -33.23 -8.90
CA LEU A 141 18.44 -32.57 -7.86
C LEU A 141 19.65 -31.80 -8.41
N GLN A 142 20.28 -32.31 -9.47
CA GLN A 142 21.38 -31.61 -10.14
C GLN A 142 20.88 -30.35 -10.83
N VAL A 143 19.68 -30.41 -11.43
CA VAL A 143 19.06 -29.23 -12.04
C VAL A 143 18.79 -28.15 -11.01
N VAL A 144 18.19 -28.50 -9.87
CA VAL A 144 17.95 -27.55 -8.77
C VAL A 144 19.27 -26.93 -8.32
N GLN A 145 20.31 -27.73 -8.11
CA GLN A 145 21.62 -27.25 -7.68
C GLN A 145 22.29 -26.32 -8.70
N ASP A 146 22.33 -26.73 -9.97
CA ASP A 146 22.98 -25.96 -11.04
C ASP A 146 22.28 -24.61 -11.26
N VAL A 147 20.95 -24.58 -11.30
CA VAL A 147 20.19 -23.33 -11.46
C VAL A 147 20.34 -22.43 -10.22
N SER A 148 20.34 -23.03 -9.03
CA SER A 148 20.45 -22.29 -7.76
C SER A 148 21.80 -21.59 -7.57
N LYS A 149 22.84 -21.94 -8.36
CA LYS A 149 24.13 -21.21 -8.39
C LYS A 149 23.97 -19.79 -8.94
N HIS A 150 22.93 -19.52 -9.72
CA HIS A 150 22.78 -18.28 -10.47
C HIS A 150 21.59 -17.44 -10.03
N VAL A 151 20.52 -18.09 -9.57
CA VAL A 151 19.26 -17.47 -9.18
C VAL A 151 18.64 -18.21 -8.02
N THR A 152 17.75 -17.56 -7.27
CA THR A 152 16.96 -18.27 -6.27
C THR A 152 15.86 -19.04 -6.97
N VAL A 153 15.87 -20.37 -6.84
CA VAL A 153 14.84 -21.26 -7.38
C VAL A 153 13.70 -21.37 -6.37
N GLU A 154 12.48 -21.09 -6.81
CA GLU A 154 11.27 -21.21 -5.98
C GLU A 154 10.64 -22.59 -6.15
N THR A 155 10.46 -23.04 -7.39
CA THR A 155 9.90 -24.36 -7.71
C THR A 155 10.55 -24.95 -8.95
N VAL A 156 10.56 -26.29 -9.04
CA VAL A 156 10.99 -27.04 -10.23
C VAL A 156 9.97 -28.14 -10.51
N GLU A 157 9.47 -28.20 -11.74
CA GLU A 157 8.62 -29.28 -12.24
C GLU A 157 9.34 -30.03 -13.35
N GLN A 158 9.32 -31.36 -13.34
CA GLN A 158 9.97 -32.20 -14.36
C GLN A 158 8.95 -32.92 -15.24
N LYS A 159 9.19 -32.91 -16.55
CA LYS A 159 8.45 -33.69 -17.54
C LYS A 159 9.42 -34.34 -18.53
N GLY A 160 9.77 -35.60 -18.29
CA GLY A 160 10.81 -36.29 -19.05
C GLY A 160 12.17 -35.64 -18.81
N SER A 161 12.85 -35.22 -19.88
CA SER A 161 14.14 -34.51 -19.83
C SER A 161 14.02 -32.97 -19.76
N ARG A 162 12.80 -32.46 -19.62
CA ARG A 162 12.49 -31.02 -19.48
C ARG A 162 12.17 -30.65 -18.04
N PHE A 163 12.63 -29.48 -17.65
CA PHE A 163 12.43 -28.90 -16.33
C PHE A 163 11.88 -27.49 -16.48
N LEU A 164 10.73 -27.24 -15.85
CA LEU A 164 10.14 -25.92 -15.71
C LEU A 164 10.57 -25.37 -14.35
N VAL A 165 11.35 -24.28 -14.35
CA VAL A 165 11.92 -23.71 -13.13
C VAL A 165 11.33 -22.32 -12.90
N LYS A 166 10.69 -22.12 -11.75
CA LYS A 166 10.27 -20.81 -11.27
C LYS A 166 11.42 -20.18 -10.50
N ILE A 167 11.80 -18.95 -10.87
CA ILE A 167 12.92 -18.23 -10.28
C ILE A 167 12.46 -16.93 -9.64
N ASN A 168 13.07 -16.57 -8.52
CA ASN A 168 12.79 -15.31 -7.85
C ASN A 168 13.43 -14.15 -8.63
N ARG A 169 12.65 -13.13 -8.94
CA ARG A 169 13.06 -11.98 -9.77
C ARG A 169 14.07 -11.04 -9.07
N GLN A 170 14.30 -11.18 -7.76
CA GLN A 170 15.29 -10.36 -7.04
C GLN A 170 16.74 -10.69 -7.40
N SER A 171 17.00 -11.73 -8.19
CA SER A 171 18.32 -11.95 -8.76
C SER A 171 18.66 -10.83 -9.76
N ASN A 172 19.70 -10.05 -9.48
CA ASN A 172 20.23 -8.94 -10.31
C ASN A 172 20.83 -9.39 -11.66
N ILE A 173 20.42 -10.54 -12.19
CA ILE A 173 20.92 -11.11 -13.43
C ILE A 173 19.92 -10.85 -14.56
N SER A 174 20.41 -10.37 -15.69
CA SER A 174 19.57 -10.21 -16.88
C SER A 174 19.17 -11.59 -17.44
N TYR A 175 18.08 -11.64 -18.21
CA TYR A 175 17.62 -12.90 -18.82
C TYR A 175 18.65 -13.53 -19.75
N GLU A 176 19.33 -12.72 -20.58
CA GLU A 176 20.38 -13.20 -21.48
C GLU A 176 21.61 -13.70 -20.71
N GLU A 177 21.96 -13.04 -19.61
CA GLU A 177 23.06 -13.49 -18.76
C GLU A 177 22.72 -14.80 -18.05
N LEU A 178 21.48 -14.97 -17.57
CA LEU A 178 21.02 -16.24 -17.02
C LEU A 178 21.04 -17.36 -18.05
N ARG A 179 20.54 -17.09 -19.26
CA ARG A 179 20.57 -18.05 -20.38
C ARG A 179 21.98 -18.54 -20.64
N ASN A 180 22.94 -17.63 -20.79
CA ASN A 180 24.33 -17.98 -21.09
C ASN A 180 24.96 -18.86 -20.00
N ARG A 181 24.68 -18.57 -18.72
CA ARG A 181 25.20 -19.37 -17.60
C ARG A 181 24.60 -20.77 -17.56
N ILE A 182 23.29 -20.88 -17.79
CA ILE A 182 22.59 -22.16 -17.82
C ILE A 182 23.00 -23.00 -19.04
N GLU A 183 23.18 -22.39 -20.21
CA GLU A 183 23.72 -23.07 -21.39
C GLU A 183 25.17 -23.55 -21.16
N ALA A 184 25.99 -22.80 -20.41
CA ALA A 184 27.34 -23.21 -20.02
C ALA A 184 27.35 -24.42 -19.04
N GLU A 185 26.32 -24.59 -18.21
CA GLU A 185 26.11 -25.79 -17.38
C GLU A 185 25.60 -27.01 -18.21
N GLY A 186 25.47 -26.84 -19.53
CA GLY A 186 25.14 -27.89 -20.49
C GLY A 186 23.66 -28.09 -20.74
N TYR A 187 22.80 -27.16 -20.32
CA TYR A 187 21.36 -27.22 -20.56
C TYR A 187 20.99 -26.55 -21.89
N LYS A 188 19.96 -27.07 -22.56
CA LYS A 188 19.28 -26.32 -23.62
C LYS A 188 18.21 -25.44 -22.99
N PHE A 189 18.35 -24.13 -23.15
CA PHE A 189 17.47 -23.14 -22.56
C PHE A 189 16.34 -22.75 -23.54
N GLU A 190 15.10 -22.73 -23.05
CA GLU A 190 13.89 -22.42 -23.81
C GLU A 190 13.09 -21.35 -23.07
N LYS A 191 12.85 -20.22 -23.74
CA LYS A 191 12.03 -19.13 -23.17
C LYS A 191 10.57 -19.54 -23.17
N ILE A 192 9.93 -19.43 -22.02
CA ILE A 192 8.47 -19.43 -21.92
C ILE A 192 8.04 -17.96 -21.90
N ILE A 193 7.20 -17.59 -22.88
CA ILE A 193 6.56 -16.27 -22.97
C ILE A 193 5.27 -16.33 -22.16
#